data_AF-A0A412EU33-F1
#
_entry.id   AF-A0A412EU33-F1
#
_cell.length_a   1.000
_cell.length_b   1.000
_cell.length_c   1.000
_cell.angle_alpha   90.00
_cell.angle_beta   90.00
_cell.angle_gamma   90.00
#
_symmetry.space_group_name_H-M   'P 1'
#
loop_
_entity.id
_entity.type
_entity.pdbx_description
1 polymer ?
#
loop_
_entity_poly.entity_id
_entity_poly.type
_entity_poly.pdbx_seq_one_letter_code
_entity_poly.pdbx_strand_id
1 'polypeptide(L)'
;MKCEKCGAELFSSAKFCHVCGHKIPQKEKPVLTKRLECQHCGGIMDVDETRNVKVCPYCGSKELVEESDSVTKQRIKSHAWKEVQHDKEETKRVIVKEQEVTERERKKNETRTDAIMWIIVGVMFIVFVIFGSQYI
;
A
#
# COMPACT_ATOMS: atom_id res chain seq x y z
N MET A 1 18.79 21.57 20.07
CA MET A 1 18.57 22.08 21.45
C MET A 1 19.86 22.74 21.94
N LYS A 2 19.85 23.63 22.94
CA LYS A 2 21.09 24.26 23.44
C LYS A 2 21.45 23.71 24.82
N CYS A 3 22.75 23.62 25.11
CA CYS A 3 23.23 23.22 26.41
C CYS A 3 22.93 24.32 27.44
N GLU A 4 22.28 23.99 28.54
CA GLU A 4 21.96 24.93 29.63
C GLU A 4 23.22 25.47 30.34
N LYS A 5 24.33 24.73 30.28
CA LYS A 5 25.57 25.11 30.96
C LYS A 5 26.50 25.98 30.12
N CYS A 6 26.54 25.79 28.80
CA CYS A 6 27.53 26.47 27.94
C CYS A 6 26.94 27.08 26.66
N GLY A 7 25.64 26.94 26.42
CA GLY A 7 24.96 27.50 25.25
C GLY A 7 25.23 26.79 23.92
N ALA A 8 26.11 25.79 23.87
CA ALA A 8 26.45 25.07 22.64
C ALA A 8 25.22 24.39 22.02
N GLU A 9 25.17 24.34 20.70
CA GLU A 9 24.10 23.66 19.96
C GLU A 9 24.29 22.14 20.00
N LEU A 10 23.21 21.43 20.30
CA LEU A 10 23.18 19.98 20.52
C LEU A 10 22.16 19.32 19.59
N PHE A 11 22.56 18.16 19.07
CA PHE A 11 21.70 17.26 18.31
C PHE A 11 20.64 16.60 19.20
N SER A 12 19.48 16.26 18.62
CA SER A 12 18.31 15.71 19.31
C SER A 12 18.53 14.39 20.07
N SER A 13 19.63 13.69 19.79
CA SER A 13 20.03 12.42 20.43
C SER A 13 21.31 12.52 21.28
N ALA A 14 21.88 13.71 21.48
CA ALA A 14 23.13 13.86 22.24
C ALA A 14 22.93 13.54 23.74
N LYS A 15 23.66 12.55 24.26
CA LYS A 15 23.62 12.16 25.69
C LYS A 15 24.44 13.11 26.58
N PHE A 16 25.46 13.74 25.99
CA PHE A 16 26.36 14.67 26.64
C PHE A 16 26.66 15.84 25.71
N CYS A 17 26.93 17.02 26.29
CA CYS A 17 27.39 18.18 25.55
C CYS A 17 28.83 17.94 25.08
N HIS A 18 29.08 18.04 23.77
CA HIS A 18 30.40 17.88 23.17
C HIS A 18 31.39 18.99 23.54
N VAL A 19 30.91 20.14 24.03
CA VAL A 19 31.75 21.28 24.41
C VAL A 19 32.12 21.27 25.89
N CYS A 20 31.15 21.09 26.79
CA CYS A 20 31.36 21.23 28.24
C CYS A 20 31.22 19.93 29.04
N GLY A 21 30.90 18.81 28.38
CA GLY A 21 30.73 17.50 29.01
C GLY A 21 29.47 17.35 29.87
N HIS A 22 28.63 18.38 29.99
CA HIS A 22 27.40 18.31 30.80
C HIS A 22 26.42 17.27 30.22
N LYS A 23 25.84 16.43 31.09
CA LYS A 23 24.87 15.40 30.70
C LYS A 23 23.56 16.05 30.28
N ILE A 24 22.99 15.61 29.16
CA ILE A 24 21.75 16.15 28.62
C ILE A 24 20.60 15.20 28.99
N PRO A 25 19.51 15.69 29.60
CA PRO A 25 18.36 14.85 29.90
C PRO A 25 17.71 14.38 28.59
N GLN A 26 17.84 13.10 28.30
CA GLN A 26 17.16 12.48 27.16
C GLN A 26 15.69 12.33 27.52
N LYS A 27 14.79 12.78 26.66
CA LYS A 27 13.40 12.34 26.71
C LYS A 27 13.38 10.87 26.29
N GLU A 28 13.53 9.99 27.27
CA GLU A 28 13.31 8.57 27.08
C GLU A 28 11.88 8.40 26.55
N LYS A 29 11.76 7.78 25.37
CA LYS A 29 10.45 7.38 24.84
C LYS A 29 9.77 6.55 25.93
N PRO A 30 8.46 6.71 26.19
CA PRO A 30 7.76 5.84 27.12
C PRO A 30 7.90 4.41 26.60
N VAL A 31 8.78 3.65 27.24
CA VAL A 31 8.95 2.23 26.96
C VAL A 31 7.75 1.56 27.63
N LEU A 32 6.86 0.99 26.82
CA LEU A 32 5.76 0.20 27.30
C LEU A 32 6.34 -1.07 27.93
N THR A 33 6.55 -1.04 29.24
CA THR A 33 7.02 -2.19 30.02
C THR A 33 5.80 -2.99 30.46
N LYS A 34 5.78 -4.27 30.13
CA LYS A 34 4.73 -5.19 30.60
C LYS A 34 5.28 -6.02 31.75
N ARG A 35 4.57 -6.01 32.88
CA ARG A 35 4.84 -6.91 34.01
C ARG A 35 4.44 -8.33 33.63
N LEU A 36 5.39 -9.26 33.74
CA LEU A 36 5.22 -10.67 33.40
C LEU A 36 5.67 -11.53 34.59
N GLU A 37 5.01 -12.65 34.79
CA GLU A 37 5.38 -13.64 35.80
C GLU A 37 6.02 -14.84 35.08
N CYS A 38 7.20 -15.26 35.54
CA CYS A 38 7.90 -16.40 34.97
C CYS A 38 7.17 -17.71 35.32
N GLN A 39 6.72 -18.46 34.30
CA GLN A 39 6.04 -19.75 34.49
C GLN A 39 6.93 -20.82 35.17
N HIS A 40 8.26 -20.67 35.09
CA HIS A 40 9.19 -21.64 35.68
C HIS A 40 9.42 -21.42 37.19
N CYS A 41 9.47 -20.16 37.65
CA CYS A 41 9.88 -19.85 39.03
C CYS A 41 8.94 -18.89 39.78
N GLY A 42 7.86 -18.42 39.16
CA GLY A 42 6.94 -17.43 39.74
C GLY A 42 7.56 -16.04 39.93
N GLY A 43 8.76 -15.80 39.38
CA GLY A 43 9.46 -14.53 39.51
C GLY A 43 8.77 -13.45 38.68
N ILE A 44 8.41 -12.33 39.31
CA ILE A 44 7.79 -11.19 38.63
C ILE A 44 8.89 -10.31 38.03
N MET A 45 8.83 -10.09 36.72
CA MET A 45 9.78 -9.27 35.98
C MET A 45 9.07 -8.29 35.05
N ASP A 46 9.59 -7.08 34.94
CA ASP A 46 9.11 -6.10 33.96
C ASP A 46 9.93 -6.26 32.68
N VAL A 47 9.27 -6.44 31.54
CA VAL A 47 9.98 -6.67 30.28
C VAL A 47 9.58 -5.71 29.19
N ASP A 48 10.62 -5.17 28.55
CA ASP A 48 10.52 -4.34 27.36
C ASP A 48 9.88 -5.14 26.23
N GLU A 49 8.82 -4.61 25.63
CA GLU A 49 8.17 -5.19 24.45
C GLU A 49 9.07 -5.19 23.21
N THR A 50 10.14 -4.39 23.23
CA THR A 50 11.07 -4.23 22.09
C THR A 50 12.12 -5.34 21.98
N ARG A 51 12.28 -6.19 23.01
CA ARG A 51 13.29 -7.26 23.01
C ARG A 51 12.64 -8.61 22.73
N ASN A 52 13.07 -9.24 21.65
CA ASN A 52 12.55 -10.54 21.17
C ASN A 52 12.92 -11.74 22.07
N VAL A 53 13.89 -11.59 22.98
CA VAL A 53 14.33 -12.67 23.88
C VAL A 53 14.32 -12.16 25.30
N LYS A 54 13.53 -12.80 26.17
CA LYS A 54 13.41 -12.45 27.59
C LYS A 54 14.01 -13.59 28.41
N VAL A 55 15.08 -13.27 29.15
CA VAL A 55 15.73 -14.23 30.05
C VAL A 55 15.30 -13.87 31.46
N CYS A 56 14.68 -14.82 32.17
CA CYS A 56 14.28 -14.61 33.55
C CYS A 56 15.53 -14.35 34.43
N PRO A 57 15.61 -13.22 35.16
CA PRO A 57 16.78 -12.93 36.01
C PRO A 57 16.85 -13.83 37.25
N TYR A 58 15.75 -14.53 37.59
CA TYR A 58 15.66 -15.36 38.79
C TYR A 58 16.07 -16.81 38.54
N CYS A 59 15.67 -17.41 37.41
CA CYS A 59 15.94 -18.82 37.12
C CYS A 59 16.70 -19.07 35.80
N GLY A 60 16.93 -18.02 34.99
CA GLY A 60 17.65 -18.15 33.73
C GLY A 60 16.86 -18.81 32.59
N SER A 61 15.56 -19.09 32.78
CA SER A 61 14.69 -19.58 31.71
C SER A 61 14.65 -18.56 30.57
N LYS A 62 14.82 -19.05 29.34
CA LYS A 62 14.71 -18.24 28.12
C LYS A 62 13.32 -18.50 27.55
N GLU A 63 12.45 -17.51 27.65
CA GLU A 63 11.14 -17.57 27.02
C GLU A 63 11.21 -16.71 25.75
N LEU A 64 11.17 -17.37 24.59
CA LEU A 64 10.89 -16.68 23.34
C LEU A 64 9.44 -16.20 23.48
N VAL A 65 9.25 -14.93 23.82
CA VAL A 65 7.94 -14.33 23.65
C VAL A 65 7.73 -14.22 22.16
N GLU A 66 7.00 -15.18 21.61
CA GLU A 66 6.38 -15.04 20.31
C GLU A 66 5.62 -13.72 20.35
N GLU A 67 6.12 -12.77 19.56
CA GLU A 67 5.62 -11.41 19.44
C GLU A 67 4.09 -11.49 19.37
N SER A 68 3.39 -10.77 20.26
CA SER A 68 1.92 -10.74 20.22
C SER A 68 1.48 -10.05 18.94
N ASP A 69 1.36 -10.84 17.87
CA ASP A 69 0.40 -10.95 16.78
C ASP A 69 -0.37 -9.71 16.23
N SER A 70 -0.12 -8.50 16.69
CA SER A 70 -0.79 -7.28 16.24
C SER A 70 0.14 -6.35 15.44
N VAL A 71 1.41 -6.22 15.84
CA VAL A 71 2.35 -5.28 15.18
C VAL A 71 3.05 -5.91 13.98
N THR A 72 3.35 -7.20 14.01
CA THR A 72 3.86 -7.95 12.85
C THR A 72 2.80 -8.04 11.74
N LYS A 73 1.51 -8.16 12.11
CA LYS A 73 0.39 -8.07 11.15
C LYS A 73 0.24 -6.66 10.56
N GLN A 74 0.49 -5.58 11.30
CA GLN A 74 0.40 -4.21 10.75
C GLN A 74 1.48 -3.89 9.71
N ARG A 75 2.70 -4.43 9.84
CA ARG A 75 3.77 -4.22 8.84
C ARG A 75 3.60 -5.11 7.60
N ILE A 76 3.14 -6.35 7.78
CA ILE A 76 2.82 -7.24 6.65
C ILE A 76 1.57 -6.74 5.89
N LYS A 77 0.56 -6.21 6.61
CA LYS A 77 -0.64 -5.63 6.00
C LYS A 77 -0.32 -4.35 5.22
N SER A 78 0.56 -3.46 5.69
CA SER A 78 0.86 -2.23 4.95
C SER A 78 1.62 -2.46 3.62
N HIS A 79 2.55 -3.43 3.57
CA HIS A 79 3.25 -3.76 2.33
C HIS A 79 2.36 -4.55 1.34
N ALA A 80 1.61 -5.55 1.82
CA ALA A 80 0.71 -6.32 0.96
C ALA A 80 -0.44 -5.48 0.39
N TRP A 81 -0.96 -4.51 1.15
CA TRP A 81 -2.06 -3.66 0.67
C TRP A 81 -1.60 -2.64 -0.38
N LYS A 82 -0.34 -2.17 -0.33
CA LYS A 82 0.21 -1.23 -1.31
C LYS A 82 0.41 -1.89 -2.68
N GLU A 83 0.85 -3.15 -2.70
CA GLU A 83 1.05 -3.93 -3.94
C GLU A 83 -0.29 -4.33 -4.57
N VAL A 84 -1.23 -4.85 -3.78
CA VAL A 84 -2.57 -5.22 -4.26
C VAL A 84 -3.35 -4.01 -4.80
N GLN A 85 -3.13 -2.81 -4.22
CA GLN A 85 -3.77 -1.59 -4.73
C GLN A 85 -3.20 -1.14 -6.08
N HIS A 86 -1.88 -1.21 -6.28
CA HIS A 86 -1.25 -0.84 -7.55
C HIS A 86 -1.67 -1.78 -8.68
N ASP A 87 -1.61 -3.09 -8.43
CA ASP A 87 -1.99 -4.13 -9.42
C ASP A 87 -3.46 -4.03 -9.83
N LYS A 88 -4.34 -3.68 -8.88
CA LYS A 88 -5.77 -3.46 -9.16
C LYS A 88 -6.03 -2.21 -10.00
N GLU A 89 -5.24 -1.14 -9.83
CA GLU A 89 -5.33 0.06 -10.67
C GLU A 89 -4.79 -0.18 -12.07
N GLU A 90 -3.67 -0.89 -12.22
CA GLU A 90 -3.13 -1.25 -13.53
C GLU A 90 -4.08 -2.16 -14.30
N THR A 91 -4.60 -3.21 -13.65
CA THR A 91 -5.61 -4.11 -14.23
C THR A 91 -6.86 -3.35 -14.66
N LYS A 92 -7.37 -2.44 -13.82
CA LYS A 92 -8.50 -1.57 -14.19
C LYS A 92 -8.20 -0.68 -15.39
N ARG A 93 -7.01 -0.07 -15.45
CA ARG A 93 -6.61 0.79 -16.58
C ARG A 93 -6.50 0.00 -17.88
N VAL A 94 -5.99 -1.23 -17.83
CA VAL A 94 -5.92 -2.13 -18.99
C VAL A 94 -7.32 -2.49 -19.48
N ILE A 95 -8.21 -2.93 -18.57
CA ILE A 95 -9.60 -3.29 -18.92
C ILE A 95 -10.35 -2.09 -19.52
N VAL A 96 -10.22 -0.89 -18.92
CA VAL A 96 -10.87 0.33 -19.46
C VAL A 96 -10.33 0.66 -20.86
N LYS A 97 -9.02 0.57 -21.08
CA LYS A 97 -8.44 0.77 -22.41
C LYS A 97 -8.95 -0.23 -23.44
N GLU A 98 -8.99 -1.51 -23.10
CA GLU A 98 -9.50 -2.56 -24.01
C GLU A 98 -10.98 -2.34 -24.35
N GLN A 99 -11.80 -1.96 -23.36
CA GLN A 99 -13.20 -1.60 -23.58
C GLN A 99 -13.35 -0.38 -24.50
N GLU A 100 -12.58 0.70 -24.27
CA GLU A 100 -12.59 1.89 -25.14
C GLU A 100 -12.17 1.59 -26.58
N VAL A 101 -11.13 0.75 -26.76
CA VAL A 101 -10.66 0.32 -28.09
C VAL A 101 -11.75 -0.49 -28.80
N THR A 102 -12.35 -1.45 -28.10
CA THR A 102 -13.45 -2.29 -28.63
C THR A 102 -14.66 -1.44 -29.03
N GLU A 103 -15.04 -0.45 -28.22
CA GLU A 103 -16.16 0.45 -28.53
C GLU A 103 -15.87 1.35 -29.74
N ARG A 104 -14.64 1.87 -29.87
CA ARG A 104 -14.23 2.64 -31.06
C ARG A 104 -14.25 1.81 -32.33
N GLU A 105 -13.77 0.57 -32.28
CA GLU A 105 -13.83 -0.34 -33.43
C GLU A 105 -15.27 -0.67 -33.82
N ARG A 106 -16.15 -0.88 -32.82
CA ARG A 106 -17.58 -1.08 -33.06
C ARG A 106 -18.22 0.12 -33.74
N LYS A 107 -18.00 1.35 -33.26
CA LYS A 107 -18.55 2.56 -33.91
C LYS A 107 -18.05 2.73 -35.35
N LYS A 108 -16.78 2.42 -35.61
CA LYS A 108 -16.22 2.44 -36.97
C LYS A 108 -16.82 1.35 -37.85
N ASN A 109 -17.09 0.16 -37.31
CA ASN A 109 -17.74 -0.91 -38.06
C ASN A 109 -19.20 -0.55 -38.37
N GLU A 110 -19.91 0.05 -37.42
CA GLU A 110 -21.32 0.41 -37.52
C GLU A 110 -21.54 1.50 -38.59
N THR A 111 -20.69 2.53 -38.56
CA THR A 111 -20.67 3.56 -39.59
C THR A 111 -20.29 3.02 -40.97
N ARG A 112 -19.35 2.06 -41.04
CA ARG A 112 -19.00 1.40 -42.30
C ARG A 112 -20.13 0.53 -42.83
N THR A 113 -20.83 -0.21 -41.97
CA THR A 113 -21.98 -1.04 -42.37
C THR A 113 -23.15 -0.18 -42.82
N ASP A 114 -23.45 0.92 -42.13
CA ASP A 114 -24.50 1.85 -42.53
C ASP A 114 -24.19 2.48 -43.89
N ALA A 115 -22.95 2.93 -44.12
CA ALA A 115 -22.55 3.46 -45.42
C ALA A 115 -22.73 2.43 -46.55
N ILE A 116 -22.36 1.17 -46.31
CA ILE A 116 -22.55 0.08 -47.29
C ILE A 116 -24.05 -0.17 -47.53
N MET A 117 -24.88 -0.17 -46.48
CA MET A 117 -26.33 -0.34 -46.60
C MET A 117 -26.95 0.77 -47.46
N TRP A 118 -26.56 2.03 -47.28
CA TRP A 118 -27.01 3.14 -48.11
C TRP A 118 -26.63 2.98 -49.59
N ILE A 119 -25.41 2.49 -49.88
CA ILE A 119 -24.97 2.22 -51.26
C ILE A 119 -25.82 1.11 -51.88
N ILE A 120 -26.05 0.01 -51.16
CA ILE A 120 -26.86 -1.12 -51.66
C ILE A 120 -28.29 -0.68 -51.95
N VAL A 121 -28.92 0.07 -51.04
CA VAL A 121 -30.28 0.60 -51.23
C VAL A 121 -30.31 1.55 -52.43
N GLY A 122 -29.31 2.41 -52.59
CA GLY A 122 -29.20 3.31 -53.74
C GLY A 122 -29.09 2.56 -55.07
N VAL A 123 -28.25 1.53 -55.14
CA VAL A 123 -28.11 0.69 -56.35
C VAL A 123 -29.41 -0.06 -56.65
N MET A 124 -30.03 -0.66 -55.63
CA MET A 124 -31.32 -1.35 -55.78
C MET A 124 -32.42 -0.41 -56.28
N PHE A 125 -32.44 0.84 -55.79
CA PHE A 125 -33.39 1.86 -56.25
C PHE A 125 -33.14 2.28 -57.70
N ILE A 126 -31.87 2.49 -58.10
CA ILE A 126 -31.51 2.81 -59.49
C ILE A 126 -31.93 1.68 -60.43
N VAL A 127 -31.66 0.43 -60.05
CA VAL A 127 -32.10 -0.77 -60.79
C VAL A 127 -33.63 -0.77 -60.90
N PHE A 128 -34.35 -0.54 -59.81
CA PHE A 128 -35.81 -0.49 -59.82
C PHE A 128 -36.36 0.60 -60.77
N VAL A 129 -35.75 1.79 -60.79
CA VAL A 129 -36.16 2.88 -61.70
C VAL A 129 -35.89 2.52 -63.16
N ILE A 130 -34.71 1.96 -63.47
CA ILE A 130 -34.36 1.56 -64.84
C ILE A 130 -35.29 0.46 -65.35
N PHE A 131 -35.45 -0.63 -64.58
CA PHE A 131 -36.33 -1.73 -64.96
C PHE A 131 -37.80 -1.34 -64.97
N GLY A 132 -38.25 -0.47 -64.05
CA GLY A 132 -39.60 0.08 -64.05
C GLY A 132 -39.89 0.95 -65.28
N SER A 133 -38.90 1.69 -65.78
CA SER A 133 -39.02 2.50 -67.00
C SER A 133 -39.06 1.68 -68.31
N GLN A 134 -38.65 0.41 -68.27
CA GLN A 134 -38.76 -0.53 -69.39
C GLN A 134 -40.02 -1.42 -69.32
N TYR A 135 -40.78 -1.37 -68.23
CA TYR A 135 -41.98 -2.18 -67.98
C TYR A 135 -43.30 -1.38 -68.00
N ILE A 136 -43.23 -0.07 -68.29
CA ILE A 136 -44.36 0.83 -68.60
C ILE A 136 -44.32 1.17 -70.08
#